data_AF-A0AAJ2NLA4-F1
#
_entry.id   AF-A0AAJ2NLA4-F1
#
_cell.length_a   1.000
_cell.length_b   1.000
_cell.length_c   1.000
_cell.angle_alpha   90.00
_cell.angle_beta   90.00
_cell.angle_gamma   90.00
#
_symmetry.space_group_name_H-M   'P 1'
#
loop_
_entity.id
_entity.type
_entity.pdbx_description
1 polymer ?
#
loop_
_entity_poly.entity_id
_entity_poly.type
_entity_poly.pdbx_seq_one_letter_code
_entity_poly.pdbx_strand_id
1 'polypeptide(L)'
;MDKQQFESWRYDVQPALSSKVDEFHFLGYERVTEDQVWACLMYRLRKQKEFIHLHAFVQAILSLKVQDYMTWVTKESYREKNDWFAKETLV
;
A
#
# COMPACT_ATOMS: atom_id res chain seq x y z
N MET A 1 22.98 6.42 5.84
CA MET A 1 21.53 6.19 5.66
C MET A 1 21.39 4.88 4.92
N ASP A 2 21.13 3.81 5.66
CA ASP A 2 20.85 2.50 5.09
C ASP A 2 19.65 2.61 4.15
N LYS A 3 19.82 2.13 2.91
CA LYS A 3 18.72 2.08 1.95
C LYS A 3 17.65 1.16 2.52
N GLN A 4 16.42 1.66 2.65
CA GLN A 4 15.28 0.83 3.03
C GLN A 4 15.15 -0.31 2.01
N GLN A 5 15.04 -1.54 2.51
CA GLN A 5 15.11 -2.75 1.70
C GLN A 5 13.73 -3.41 1.53
N PHE A 6 12.67 -2.61 1.47
CA PHE A 6 11.29 -3.11 1.49
C PHE A 6 11.02 -4.16 0.41
N GLU A 7 11.49 -3.94 -0.82
CA GLU A 7 11.32 -4.93 -1.91
C GLU A 7 11.98 -6.27 -1.60
N SER A 8 13.13 -6.28 -0.90
CA SER A 8 13.75 -7.55 -0.49
C SER A 8 12.94 -8.28 0.57
N TRP A 9 12.25 -7.55 1.44
CA TRP A 9 11.42 -8.12 2.51
C TRP A 9 10.04 -8.56 2.03
N ARG A 10 9.65 -8.22 0.80
CA ARG A 10 8.31 -8.50 0.31
C ARG A 10 7.93 -9.97 0.44
N TYR A 11 8.88 -10.87 0.15
CA TYR A 11 8.70 -12.31 0.34
C TYR A 11 8.54 -12.68 1.82
N ASP A 12 9.39 -12.15 2.69
CA ASP A 12 9.38 -12.46 4.13
C ASP A 12 8.09 -11.97 4.83
N VAL A 13 7.51 -10.86 4.37
CA VAL A 13 6.29 -10.29 4.95
C VAL A 13 5.01 -10.73 4.24
N GLN A 14 5.10 -11.56 3.20
CA GLN A 14 3.94 -12.06 2.46
C GLN A 14 2.85 -12.67 3.37
N PRO A 15 3.17 -13.44 4.44
CA PRO A 15 2.14 -13.92 5.37
C PRO A 15 1.35 -12.79 6.05
N ALA A 16 2.01 -11.68 6.39
CA ALA A 16 1.35 -10.52 6.99
C ALA A 16 0.48 -9.76 5.97
N LEU A 17 0.91 -9.71 4.69
CA LEU A 17 0.12 -9.14 3.60
C LEU A 17 -1.14 -9.96 3.35
N SER A 18 -1.01 -11.28 3.20
CA SER A 18 -2.16 -12.19 3.04
C SER A 18 -3.14 -12.04 4.20
N SER A 19 -2.66 -12.09 5.44
CA SER A 19 -3.50 -11.92 6.62
C SER A 19 -4.24 -10.57 6.64
N LYS A 20 -3.62 -9.50 6.15
CA LYS A 20 -4.26 -8.18 6.05
C LYS A 20 -5.30 -8.13 4.93
N VAL A 21 -5.04 -8.78 3.80
CA VAL A 21 -6.02 -8.92 2.71
C VAL A 21 -7.25 -9.69 3.21
N ASP A 22 -7.04 -10.82 3.88
CA ASP A 22 -8.10 -11.64 4.46
C ASP A 22 -8.94 -10.86 5.48
N GLU A 23 -8.30 -10.04 6.32
CA GLU A 23 -9.00 -9.13 7.24
C GLU A 23 -9.89 -8.14 6.48
N PHE A 24 -9.39 -7.52 5.40
CA PHE A 24 -10.18 -6.58 4.62
C PHE A 24 -11.33 -7.27 3.89
N HIS A 25 -11.11 -8.49 3.38
CA HIS A 25 -12.16 -9.32 2.80
C HIS A 25 -13.23 -9.66 3.82
N PHE A 26 -12.84 -10.03 5.04
CA PHE A 26 -13.75 -10.31 6.15
C PHE A 26 -14.61 -9.08 6.51
N LEU A 27 -14.08 -7.87 6.33
CA LEU A 27 -14.81 -6.61 6.50
C LEU A 27 -15.69 -6.22 5.28
N GLY A 28 -15.78 -7.07 4.26
CA GLY A 28 -16.61 -6.87 3.06
C GLY A 28 -15.88 -6.23 1.86
N TYR A 29 -14.55 -6.08 1.92
CA TYR A 29 -13.76 -5.50 0.84
C TYR A 29 -13.10 -6.58 -0.03
N GLU A 30 -13.91 -7.45 -0.63
CA GLU A 30 -13.48 -8.68 -1.34
C GLU A 30 -12.53 -8.46 -2.54
N ARG A 31 -12.48 -7.24 -3.10
CA ARG A 31 -11.65 -6.93 -4.28
C ARG A 31 -10.23 -6.50 -3.94
N VAL A 32 -9.89 -6.40 -2.65
CA VAL A 32 -8.55 -6.00 -2.22
C VAL A 32 -7.54 -7.08 -2.61
N THR A 33 -6.38 -6.66 -3.11
CA THR A 33 -5.25 -7.54 -3.46
C THR A 33 -4.01 -7.23 -2.64
N GLU A 34 -3.10 -8.20 -2.52
CA GLU A 34 -1.81 -7.99 -1.84
C GLU A 34 -1.00 -6.84 -2.48
N ASP A 35 -1.04 -6.71 -3.81
CA ASP A 35 -0.39 -5.62 -4.53
C ASP A 35 -0.95 -4.24 -4.18
N GLN A 36 -2.27 -4.13 -4.04
CA GLN A 36 -2.90 -2.87 -3.61
C GLN A 36 -2.54 -2.54 -2.15
N VAL A 37 -2.52 -3.54 -1.26
CA VAL A 37 -2.08 -3.35 0.13
C VAL A 37 -0.62 -2.91 0.17
N TRP A 38 0.26 -3.54 -0.62
CA TRP A 38 1.67 -3.16 -0.74
C TRP A 38 1.84 -1.73 -1.23
N ALA A 39 1.17 -1.37 -2.34
CA ALA A 39 1.25 -0.04 -2.92
C ALA A 39 0.76 1.04 -1.95
N CYS A 40 -0.35 0.77 -1.24
CA CYS A 40 -0.85 1.65 -0.17
C CYS A 40 0.19 1.82 0.94
N LEU A 41 0.84 0.74 1.39
CA LEU A 41 1.85 0.78 2.43
C LEU A 41 3.09 1.59 1.99
N MET A 42 3.62 1.34 0.79
CA MET A 42 4.73 2.10 0.22
C MET A 42 4.38 3.59 0.12
N TYR A 43 3.17 3.91 -0.31
CA TYR A 43 2.68 5.28 -0.36
C TYR A 43 2.62 5.95 1.03
N ARG A 44 2.25 5.20 2.08
CA ARG A 44 2.26 5.72 3.45
C ARG A 44 3.68 5.93 3.95
N LEU A 45 4.56 4.96 3.73
CA LEU A 45 5.93 4.96 4.23
C LEU A 45 6.86 5.92 3.49
N ARG A 46 6.50 6.38 2.29
CA ARG A 46 7.29 7.42 1.58
C ARG A 46 7.50 8.71 2.37
N LYS A 47 6.64 8.97 3.37
CA LYS A 47 6.76 10.14 4.27
C LYS A 47 7.70 9.88 5.44
N GLN A 48 8.02 8.60 5.73
CA GLN A 48 8.90 8.22 6.81
C GLN A 48 10.35 8.46 6.39
N LYS A 49 11.03 9.39 7.08
CA LYS A 49 12.43 9.74 6.81
C LYS A 49 13.42 8.87 7.58
N GLU A 50 12.94 8.17 8.59
CA GLU A 50 13.75 7.33 9.47
C GLU A 50 13.88 5.91 8.93
N PHE A 51 14.97 5.24 9.32
CA PHE A 51 15.15 3.83 9.06
C PHE A 51 14.08 3.02 9.80
N ILE A 52 13.49 2.04 9.12
CA ILE A 52 12.45 1.17 9.68
C ILE A 52 13.03 -0.24 9.77
N HIS A 53 13.00 -0.83 10.95
CA HIS A 53 13.35 -2.24 11.14
C HIS A 53 12.22 -3.16 10.65
N LEU A 54 12.55 -4.40 10.28
CA LEU A 54 11.58 -5.38 9.78
C LEU A 54 10.36 -5.55 10.70
N HIS A 55 10.55 -5.65 12.02
CA HIS A 55 9.44 -5.80 12.96
C HIS A 55 8.47 -4.60 12.92
N ALA A 56 9.00 -3.37 12.77
CA ALA A 56 8.20 -2.16 12.65
C ALA A 56 7.49 -2.09 11.30
N PHE A 57 8.12 -2.62 10.24
CA PHE A 57 7.51 -2.75 8.92
C PHE A 57 6.35 -3.75 8.93
N VAL A 58 6.53 -4.92 9.53
CA VAL A 58 5.45 -5.91 9.74
C VAL A 58 4.32 -5.29 10.56
N GLN A 59 4.63 -4.55 11.62
CA GLN A 59 3.62 -3.83 12.41
C GLN A 59 2.87 -2.79 11.57
N ALA A 60 3.54 -2.10 10.65
CA ALA A 60 2.89 -1.16 9.75
C ALA A 60 1.89 -1.85 8.78
N ILE A 61 2.20 -3.08 8.36
CA ILE A 61 1.28 -3.92 7.56
C ILE A 61 0.06 -4.27 8.41
N LEU A 62 0.27 -4.88 9.58
CA LEU A 62 -0.82 -5.40 10.42
C LEU A 62 -1.66 -4.30 11.07
N SER A 63 -1.13 -3.09 11.23
CA SER A 63 -1.87 -1.93 11.75
C SER A 63 -2.56 -1.10 10.67
N LEU A 64 -2.43 -1.46 9.38
CA LEU A 64 -3.10 -0.77 8.29
C LEU A 64 -4.62 -0.86 8.47
N LYS A 65 -5.26 0.31 8.61
CA LYS A 65 -6.71 0.43 8.74
C LYS A 65 -7.37 0.47 7.36
N VAL A 66 -8.54 -0.14 7.26
CA VAL A 66 -9.34 -0.10 6.02
C VAL A 66 -9.69 1.34 5.60
N GLN A 67 -9.91 2.25 6.55
CA GLN A 67 -10.15 3.67 6.26
C GLN A 67 -8.95 4.35 5.58
N ASP A 68 -7.72 4.02 6.00
CA ASP A 68 -6.50 4.54 5.37
C ASP A 68 -6.36 3.99 3.95
N TYR A 69 -6.65 2.70 3.77
CA TYR A 69 -6.66 2.04 2.47
C TYR A 69 -7.67 2.69 1.51
N MET A 70 -8.92 2.88 1.93
CA MET A 70 -9.96 3.50 1.10
C MET A 70 -9.63 4.95 0.74
N THR A 71 -9.02 5.69 1.67
CA THR A 71 -8.52 7.05 1.41
C THR A 71 -7.43 7.03 0.33
N TRP A 72 -6.55 6.03 0.35
CA TRP A 72 -5.51 5.85 -0.67
C TRP A 72 -6.12 5.47 -2.02
N VAL A 73 -7.00 4.47 -2.09
CA VAL A 73 -7.69 4.06 -3.34
C VAL A 73 -8.39 5.24 -4.00
N THR A 74 -9.13 6.03 -3.20
CA THR A 74 -9.81 7.23 -3.69
C THR A 74 -8.82 8.21 -4.32
N LYS A 75 -7.68 8.48 -3.67
CA LYS A 75 -6.62 9.36 -4.20
C LYS A 75 -6.01 8.82 -5.50
N GLU A 76 -5.74 7.53 -5.58
CA GLU A 76 -5.19 6.92 -6.79
C GLU A 76 -6.19 7.00 -7.95
N SER A 77 -7.48 6.79 -7.72
CA SER A 77 -8.50 6.92 -8.77
C SER A 77 -8.58 8.34 -9.37
N TYR A 78 -8.29 9.38 -8.58
CA TYR A 78 -8.21 10.75 -9.09
C TYR A 78 -6.93 10.99 -9.91
N ARG A 79 -5.81 10.35 -9.54
CA ARG A 79 -4.55 10.42 -10.28
C ARG A 79 -4.68 9.78 -11.64
N GLU A 80 -5.29 8.59 -11.72
CA GLU A 80 -5.55 7.89 -12.99
C GLU A 80 -6.43 8.73 -13.93
N LYS A 81 -7.47 9.39 -13.40
CA LYS A 81 -8.32 10.29 -14.18
C LYS A 81 -7.55 11.49 -14.73
N ASN A 82 -6.70 12.13 -13.91
CA ASN A 82 -5.89 13.25 -14.36
C ASN A 82 -4.88 12.83 -15.44
N ASP A 83 -4.29 11.65 -15.32
CA ASP A 83 -3.38 11.10 -16.34
C ASP A 83 -4.13 10.75 -17.64
N TRP A 84 -5.38 10.29 -17.57
CA TRP A 84 -6.25 10.11 -18.75
C TRP A 84 -6.49 11.44 -19.48
N PHE A 85 -6.92 12.49 -18.77
CA PHE A 85 -7.14 13.82 -19.35
C PHE A 85 -5.87 14.44 -19.93
N ALA A 86 -4.70 14.20 -19.32
CA ALA A 86 -3.42 14.70 -19.80
C ALA A 86 -2.97 14.02 -21.11
N LYS A 87 -3.34 12.75 -21.34
CA LYS A 87 -3.03 12.05 -22.59
C LYS A 87 -3.93 12.47 -23.75
N GLU A 88 -5.17 12.85 -23.47
CA GLU A 88 -6.15 13.27 -24.49
C GLU A 88 -5.88 14.67 -25.05
N THR A 89 -5.14 15.51 -24.32
CA THR A 89 -4.76 16.88 -24.73
C THR A 89 -3.43 16.96 -25.49
N LEU A 90 -2.76 15.82 -25.71
CA LEU A 90 -1.53 15.70 -26.52
C LEU A 90 -1.79 15.07 -27.91
N VAL A 91 -3.05 15.08 -28.37
CA VAL A 91 -3.48 14.66 -29.73
C VAL A 91 -4.20 15.83 -30.40
#